data_AF-H9FJY2-F1
#
_entry.id   AF-H9FJY2-F1
#
_cell.length_a   1.000
_cell.length_b   1.000
_cell.length_c   1.000
_cell.angle_alpha   90.00
_cell.angle_beta   90.00
_cell.angle_gamma   90.00
#
_symmetry.space_group_name_H-M   'P 1'
#
loop_
_entity.id
_entity.type
_entity.pdbx_description
1 polymer ?
#
loop_
_entity_poly.entity_id
_entity_poly.type
_entity_poly.pdbx_seq_one_letter_code
_entity_poly.pdbx_strand_id
1 'polypeptide(L)'
;HQLGGVTVHSKDRVKSAEAIQLTYYLQSINSLNDMVAERWESSFCDTVRLFQKSNSKVKMYPYTSSSLREDFQKTSRVSERYLVTSLILVVTMAILCCSMQDCVRSKPWLGLLGLVTISLATLTAAGIINLTGGKYNSTFLGVPFVMLGHGLYGTFEMLSSWRKTREDQHVKERTAAVYADSMLSFSLTTAMYLVTFG
;
A
#
# COMPACT_ATOMS: atom_id res chain seq x y z
N HIS A 1 -22.17 28.75 9.44
CA HIS A 1 -23.01 27.54 9.29
C HIS A 1 -23.53 27.47 7.87
N GLN A 2 -23.47 26.30 7.23
CA GLN A 2 -24.00 26.09 5.88
C GLN A 2 -25.20 25.13 5.96
N LEU A 3 -26.23 25.38 5.15
CA LEU A 3 -27.44 24.55 5.07
C LEU A 3 -27.40 23.74 3.76
N GLY A 4 -27.67 22.44 3.85
CA GLY A 4 -27.76 21.52 2.70
C GLY A 4 -29.21 21.06 2.45
N GLY A 5 -29.54 20.72 1.21
CA GLY A 5 -30.88 20.24 0.84
C GLY A 5 -31.98 21.26 1.11
N VAL A 6 -31.73 22.53 0.78
CA VAL A 6 -32.61 23.64 1.16
C VAL A 6 -33.78 23.75 0.18
N THR A 7 -35.01 23.73 0.70
CA THR A 7 -36.21 24.12 -0.03
C THR A 7 -36.59 25.55 0.33
N VAL A 8 -36.75 26.40 -0.67
CA VAL A 8 -36.98 27.83 -0.50
C VAL A 8 -38.45 28.14 -0.80
N HIS A 9 -39.11 28.94 0.05
CA HIS A 9 -40.52 29.33 -0.17
C HIS A 9 -40.64 30.61 -1.00
N SER A 10 -39.68 31.54 -0.87
CA SER A 10 -39.56 32.79 -1.64
C SER A 10 -38.10 33.26 -1.63
N LYS A 11 -37.71 34.23 -2.47
CA LYS A 11 -36.31 34.63 -2.73
C LYS A 11 -35.41 34.79 -1.47
N ASP A 12 -35.98 35.18 -0.32
CA ASP A 12 -35.22 35.40 0.94
C ASP A 12 -35.65 34.49 2.11
N ARG A 13 -36.51 33.49 1.91
CA ARG A 13 -37.02 32.65 3.03
C ARG A 13 -36.89 31.16 2.77
N VAL A 14 -36.01 30.54 3.55
CA VAL A 14 -35.83 29.09 3.62
C VAL A 14 -37.03 28.44 4.33
N LYS A 15 -37.62 27.42 3.70
CA LYS A 15 -38.76 26.66 4.22
C LYS A 15 -38.34 25.41 5.00
N SER A 16 -37.36 24.69 4.47
CA SER A 16 -36.80 23.47 5.09
C SER A 16 -35.36 23.28 4.64
N ALA A 17 -34.54 22.64 5.47
CA ALA A 17 -33.19 22.20 5.16
C ALA A 17 -33.02 20.75 5.62
N GLU A 18 -32.35 19.94 4.82
CA GLU A 18 -32.15 18.50 5.09
C GLU A 18 -30.90 18.26 5.95
N ALA A 19 -29.88 19.14 5.84
CA ALA A 19 -28.63 19.02 6.57
C ALA A 19 -28.11 20.38 7.04
N ILE A 20 -27.33 20.36 8.13
CA ILE A 20 -26.66 21.54 8.68
C ILE A 20 -25.18 21.20 8.88
N GLN A 21 -24.30 22.08 8.41
CA GLN A 21 -22.87 22.01 8.65
C GLN A 21 -22.43 23.09 9.65
N LEU A 22 -21.81 22.64 10.73
CA LEU A 22 -21.18 23.47 11.75
C LEU A 22 -19.65 23.35 11.59
N THR A 23 -18.96 24.47 11.45
CA THR A 23 -17.51 24.51 11.28
C THR A 23 -16.90 25.25 12.47
N TYR A 24 -15.98 24.59 13.17
CA TYR A 24 -15.23 25.15 14.28
C TYR A 24 -13.78 25.32 13.84
N TYR A 25 -13.24 26.53 13.98
CA TYR A 25 -11.85 26.82 13.62
C TYR A 25 -10.98 26.71 14.87
N LEU A 26 -9.97 25.85 14.82
CA LEU A 26 -8.93 25.73 15.85
C LEU A 26 -7.65 26.41 15.38
N GLN A 27 -6.92 27.01 16.32
CA GLN A 27 -5.69 27.73 16.04
C GLN A 27 -4.47 26.82 16.25
N SER A 28 -3.77 26.45 15.16
CA SER A 28 -2.52 25.66 15.20
C SER A 28 -1.33 26.54 14.80
N ILE A 29 -0.92 27.44 15.71
CA ILE A 29 0.26 28.30 15.50
C ILE A 29 1.53 27.68 16.10
N ASN A 30 1.40 27.00 17.24
CA ASN A 30 2.52 26.44 18.00
C ASN A 30 2.30 24.93 18.20
N SER A 31 3.38 24.16 18.36
CA SER A 31 3.33 22.71 18.63
C SER A 31 2.50 22.34 19.87
N LEU A 32 2.49 23.20 20.90
CA LEU A 32 1.62 23.06 22.06
C LEU A 32 0.13 23.25 21.71
N ASN A 33 -0.20 24.25 20.89
CA ASN A 33 -1.57 24.51 20.47
C ASN A 33 -2.08 23.39 19.55
N ASP A 34 -1.20 22.80 18.74
CA ASP A 34 -1.52 21.66 17.89
C ASP A 34 -1.91 20.43 18.73
N MET A 35 -1.16 20.13 19.80
CA MET A 35 -1.48 19.05 20.73
C MET A 35 -2.81 19.29 21.48
N VAL A 36 -3.06 20.54 21.89
CA VAL A 36 -4.34 20.90 22.55
C VAL A 36 -5.51 20.79 21.56
N ALA A 37 -5.31 21.22 20.31
CA ALA A 37 -6.30 21.08 19.25
C ALA A 37 -6.62 19.61 18.96
N GLU A 38 -5.61 18.74 18.87
CA GLU A 38 -5.79 17.30 18.70
C GLU A 38 -6.59 16.67 19.84
N ARG A 39 -6.28 17.01 21.10
CA ARG A 39 -7.06 16.52 22.26
C ARG A 39 -8.49 17.01 22.24
N TRP A 40 -8.71 18.27 21.86
CA TRP A 40 -10.04 18.83 21.75
C TRP A 40 -10.86 18.12 20.65
N GLU A 41 -10.26 17.89 19.48
CA GLU A 41 -10.88 17.18 18.36
C GLU A 41 -11.28 15.74 18.75
N SER A 42 -10.42 15.04 19.50
CA SER A 42 -10.69 13.70 20.02
C SER A 42 -11.87 13.70 21.00
N SER A 43 -11.86 14.59 21.99
CA SER A 43 -12.96 14.73 22.97
C SER A 43 -14.28 15.15 22.31
N PHE A 44 -14.22 16.00 21.28
CA PHE A 44 -15.39 16.41 20.51
C PHE A 44 -16.00 15.22 19.76
N CYS A 45 -15.17 14.43 19.06
CA CYS A 45 -15.62 13.22 18.36
C CYS A 45 -16.31 12.23 19.31
N ASP A 46 -15.75 12.01 20.49
CA ASP A 46 -16.33 11.09 21.47
C ASP A 46 -17.65 11.60 22.04
N THR A 47 -17.75 12.90 22.30
CA THR A 47 -19.00 13.54 22.74
C THR A 47 -20.09 13.41 21.69
N VAL A 48 -19.77 13.65 20.41
CA VAL A 48 -20.72 13.48 19.29
C VAL A 48 -21.16 12.02 19.14
N ARG A 49 -20.23 11.06 19.25
CA ARG A 49 -20.56 9.63 19.21
C ARG A 49 -21.47 9.22 20.36
N LEU A 50 -21.23 9.71 21.58
CA LEU A 50 -22.08 9.45 22.74
C LEU A 50 -23.48 10.06 22.55
N PHE A 51 -23.55 11.30 22.06
CA PHE A 51 -24.81 11.97 21.76
C PHE A 51 -25.62 11.20 20.70
N GLN A 52 -24.96 10.73 19.64
CA GLN A 52 -25.59 9.95 18.57
C GLN A 52 -26.11 8.59 19.09
N LYS A 53 -25.37 7.92 19.97
CA LYS A 53 -25.84 6.68 20.63
C LYS A 53 -27.11 6.93 21.45
N SER A 54 -27.19 8.07 22.14
CA SER A 54 -28.37 8.45 22.92
C SER A 54 -29.54 8.94 22.06
N ASN A 55 -29.29 9.39 20.83
CA ASN A 55 -30.29 10.03 19.97
C ASN A 55 -30.30 9.41 18.56
N SER A 56 -30.96 8.28 18.39
CA SER A 56 -31.04 7.56 17.10
C SER A 56 -31.75 8.34 15.97
N LYS A 57 -32.53 9.37 16.31
CA LYS A 57 -33.25 10.21 15.34
C LYS A 57 -32.37 11.23 14.62
N VAL A 58 -31.18 11.53 15.15
CA VAL A 58 -30.27 12.54 14.58
C VAL A 58 -28.95 11.87 14.20
N LYS A 59 -28.65 11.82 12.90
CA LYS A 59 -27.36 11.34 12.40
C LYS A 59 -26.38 12.51 12.35
N MET A 60 -25.26 12.38 13.06
CA MET A 60 -24.17 13.36 13.06
C MET A 60 -22.91 12.71 12.50
N TYR A 61 -22.15 13.47 11.71
CA TYR A 61 -20.89 13.03 11.12
C TYR A 61 -19.80 14.02 11.52
N PRO A 62 -19.04 13.77 12.60
CA PRO A 62 -17.92 14.62 12.96
C PRO A 62 -16.80 14.43 11.95
N TYR A 63 -16.22 15.54 11.48
CA TYR A 63 -15.06 15.56 10.60
C TYR A 63 -14.01 16.48 11.22
N THR A 64 -12.82 15.96 11.49
CA THR A 64 -11.72 16.69 12.16
C THR A 64 -10.41 16.52 11.40
N SER A 65 -9.42 17.39 11.67
CA SER A 65 -8.12 17.28 11.02
C SER A 65 -7.33 16.07 11.53
N SER A 66 -7.43 15.76 12.82
CA SER A 66 -6.77 14.60 13.45
C SER A 66 -7.43 13.27 13.13
N SER A 67 -8.75 13.22 12.87
CA SER A 67 -9.42 11.97 12.49
C SER A 67 -8.85 11.36 11.21
N LEU A 68 -8.37 12.17 10.26
CA LEU A 68 -7.73 11.66 9.05
C LEU A 68 -6.38 10.99 9.36
N ARG A 69 -5.61 11.55 10.29
CA ARG A 69 -4.37 10.94 10.79
C ARG A 69 -4.65 9.68 11.60
N GLU A 70 -5.69 9.68 12.42
CA GLU A 70 -6.09 8.54 13.24
C GLU A 70 -6.62 7.39 12.37
N ASP A 71 -7.42 7.69 11.35
CA ASP A 71 -7.92 6.71 10.37
C ASP A 71 -6.78 6.17 9.50
N PHE A 72 -5.79 7.00 9.18
CA PHE A 72 -4.56 6.55 8.51
C PHE A 72 -3.74 5.59 9.41
N GLN A 73 -3.59 5.90 10.69
CA GLN A 73 -2.91 5.04 11.68
C GLN A 73 -3.67 3.72 11.92
N LYS A 74 -5.00 3.76 11.99
CA LYS A 74 -5.85 2.55 12.08
C LYS A 74 -5.73 1.70 10.83
N THR A 75 -5.76 2.31 9.65
CA THR A 75 -5.55 1.63 8.36
C THR A 75 -4.15 1.03 8.29
N SER A 76 -3.13 1.73 8.78
CA SER A 76 -1.76 1.24 8.85
C SER A 76 -1.62 0.01 9.76
N ARG A 77 -2.22 0.01 10.97
CA ARG A 77 -2.24 -1.16 11.86
C ARG A 77 -3.01 -2.35 11.30
N VAL A 78 -4.12 -2.10 10.62
CA VAL A 78 -4.87 -3.17 9.94
C VAL A 78 -4.05 -3.72 8.77
N SER A 79 -3.38 -2.83 8.02
CA SER A 79 -2.50 -3.18 6.90
C SER A 79 -1.29 -3.99 7.35
N GLU A 80 -0.76 -3.81 8.57
CA GLU A 80 0.33 -4.62 9.12
C GLU A 80 0.01 -6.12 9.08
N ARG A 81 -1.21 -6.52 9.46
CA ARG A 81 -1.61 -7.93 9.41
C ARG A 81 -1.68 -8.45 7.98
N TYR A 82 -2.20 -7.66 7.04
CA TYR A 82 -2.27 -8.03 5.63
C TYR A 82 -0.89 -8.08 4.95
N LEU A 83 0.03 -7.20 5.35
CA LEU A 83 1.43 -7.21 4.95
C LEU A 83 2.12 -8.51 5.38
N VAL A 84 1.96 -8.89 6.64
CA VAL A 84 2.55 -10.11 7.19
C VAL A 84 1.96 -11.36 6.51
N THR A 85 0.64 -11.43 6.33
CA THR A 85 0.01 -12.59 5.68
C THR A 85 0.40 -12.71 4.21
N SER A 86 0.46 -11.59 3.48
CA SER A 86 0.93 -11.58 2.09
C SER A 86 2.40 -11.98 1.98
N LEU A 87 3.27 -11.50 2.88
CA LEU A 87 4.68 -11.89 2.91
C LEU A 87 4.84 -13.40 3.13
N ILE A 88 4.12 -13.97 4.10
CA ILE A 88 4.11 -15.42 4.34
C ILE A 88 3.63 -16.16 3.09
N LEU A 89 2.56 -15.70 2.45
CA LEU A 89 2.01 -16.33 1.25
C LEU A 89 3.02 -16.31 0.09
N VAL A 90 3.70 -15.17 -0.12
CA VAL A 90 4.76 -15.03 -1.13
C VAL A 90 5.94 -15.96 -0.84
N VAL A 91 6.39 -16.04 0.41
CA VAL A 91 7.47 -16.96 0.83
C VAL A 91 7.06 -18.41 0.58
N THR A 92 5.84 -18.80 0.98
CA THR A 92 5.36 -20.17 0.79
C THR A 92 5.23 -20.52 -0.70
N MET A 93 4.71 -19.62 -1.54
CA MET A 93 4.68 -19.82 -2.99
C MET A 93 6.07 -19.90 -3.60
N ALA A 94 7.01 -19.07 -3.15
CA ALA A 94 8.40 -19.17 -3.59
C ALA A 94 9.03 -20.51 -3.23
N ILE A 95 8.79 -21.01 -2.02
CA ILE A 95 9.25 -22.34 -1.60
C ILE A 95 8.59 -23.42 -2.44
N LEU A 96 7.26 -23.36 -2.66
CA LEU A 96 6.52 -24.35 -3.45
C LEU A 96 6.93 -24.37 -4.93
N CYS A 97 7.08 -23.21 -5.58
CA CYS A 97 7.52 -23.12 -6.98
C CYS A 97 8.99 -23.56 -7.18
N CYS A 98 9.83 -23.37 -6.15
CA CYS A 98 11.22 -23.79 -6.17
C CYS A 98 11.43 -25.24 -5.67
N SER A 99 10.45 -25.82 -4.99
CA SER A 99 10.42 -27.22 -4.58
C SER A 99 9.96 -28.07 -5.77
N MET A 100 10.87 -28.87 -6.34
CA MET A 100 10.48 -29.92 -7.27
C MET A 100 9.97 -31.14 -6.50
N GLN A 101 9.29 -32.03 -7.20
CA GLN A 101 8.84 -33.34 -6.71
C GLN A 101 10.02 -34.26 -6.31
N ASP A 102 11.23 -33.95 -6.77
CA ASP A 102 12.49 -34.58 -6.34
C ASP A 102 13.27 -33.67 -5.39
N CYS A 103 13.33 -34.03 -4.12
CA CYS A 103 14.03 -33.28 -3.06
C CYS A 103 15.57 -33.19 -3.27
N VAL A 104 16.15 -34.02 -4.14
CA VAL A 104 17.61 -34.07 -4.40
C VAL A 104 18.03 -33.12 -5.53
N ARG A 105 17.12 -32.78 -6.46
CA ARG A 105 17.35 -31.88 -7.60
C ARG A 105 16.82 -30.46 -7.35
N SER A 106 16.00 -30.31 -6.32
CA SER A 106 15.45 -29.04 -5.87
C SER A 106 16.58 -28.15 -5.36
N LYS A 107 16.77 -26.98 -5.98
CA LYS A 107 17.61 -25.91 -5.42
C LYS A 107 16.69 -24.84 -4.81
N PRO A 108 16.03 -25.10 -3.67
CA PRO A 108 15.13 -24.13 -3.03
C PRO A 108 15.85 -22.82 -2.68
N TRP A 109 17.17 -22.89 -2.50
CA TRP A 109 18.05 -21.75 -2.32
C TRP A 109 17.96 -20.70 -3.44
N LEU A 110 17.70 -21.07 -4.69
CA LEU A 110 17.57 -20.12 -5.79
C LEU A 110 16.34 -19.20 -5.62
N GLY A 111 15.21 -19.77 -5.18
CA GLY A 111 14.01 -18.98 -4.87
C GLY A 111 14.20 -18.07 -3.66
N LEU A 112 14.85 -18.59 -2.62
CA LEU A 112 15.14 -17.82 -1.41
C LEU A 112 16.09 -16.65 -1.70
N LEU A 113 17.16 -16.88 -2.47
CA LEU A 113 18.09 -15.83 -2.88
C LEU A 113 17.41 -14.79 -3.78
N GLY A 114 16.50 -15.22 -4.67
CA GLY A 114 15.67 -14.31 -5.46
C GLY A 114 14.82 -13.39 -4.58
N LEU A 115 14.11 -13.97 -3.60
CA LEU A 115 13.29 -13.20 -2.66
C LEU A 115 14.11 -12.19 -1.85
N VAL A 116 15.28 -12.60 -1.33
CA VAL A 116 16.19 -11.72 -0.60
C VAL A 116 16.67 -10.57 -1.48
N THR A 117 17.01 -10.86 -2.74
CA THR A 117 17.48 -9.85 -3.70
C THR A 117 16.41 -8.79 -3.98
N ILE A 118 15.16 -9.21 -4.22
CA ILE A 118 14.04 -8.30 -4.49
C ILE A 118 13.70 -7.47 -3.25
N SER A 119 13.74 -8.09 -2.07
CA SER A 119 13.48 -7.39 -0.80
C SER A 119 14.55 -6.32 -0.53
N LEU A 120 15.82 -6.65 -0.76
CA LEU A 120 16.93 -5.71 -0.60
C LEU A 120 16.86 -4.57 -1.62
N ALA A 121 16.50 -4.86 -2.88
CA ALA A 121 16.30 -3.84 -3.91
C ALA A 121 15.17 -2.87 -3.54
N THR A 122 14.04 -3.40 -3.03
CA THR A 122 12.91 -2.59 -2.59
C THR A 122 13.28 -1.71 -1.39
N LEU A 123 14.01 -2.26 -0.41
CA LEU A 123 14.50 -1.51 0.75
C LEU A 123 15.48 -0.40 0.32
N THR A 124 16.36 -0.70 -0.62
CA THR A 124 17.32 0.27 -1.16
C THR A 124 16.62 1.41 -1.89
N ALA A 125 15.62 1.10 -2.73
CA ALA A 125 14.82 2.11 -3.41
C ALA A 125 14.06 3.00 -2.41
N ALA A 126 13.46 2.40 -1.38
CA ALA A 126 12.80 3.15 -0.30
C ALA A 126 13.80 4.05 0.46
N GLY A 127 15.01 3.56 0.71
CA GLY A 127 16.10 4.33 1.34
C GLY A 127 16.52 5.54 0.50
N ILE A 128 16.68 5.37 -0.82
CA ILE A 128 17.01 6.46 -1.74
C ILE A 128 15.91 7.54 -1.72
N ILE A 129 14.64 7.14 -1.80
CA ILE A 129 13.49 8.07 -1.76
C ILE A 129 13.44 8.84 -0.43
N ASN A 130 13.75 8.16 0.69
CA ASN A 130 13.78 8.81 2.00
C ASN A 130 14.92 9.84 2.08
N LEU A 131 16.12 9.50 1.59
CA LEU A 131 17.28 10.39 1.56
C LEU A 131 17.08 11.62 0.66
N THR A 132 16.31 11.49 -0.43
CA THR A 132 15.99 12.62 -1.32
C THR A 132 14.86 13.52 -0.78
N GLY A 133 14.38 13.28 0.44
CA GLY A 133 13.31 14.07 1.06
C GLY A 133 11.92 13.78 0.49
N GLY A 134 11.74 12.63 -0.17
CA GLY A 134 10.46 12.19 -0.70
C GLY A 134 9.41 12.05 0.41
N LYS A 135 8.29 12.75 0.28
CA LYS A 135 7.17 12.62 1.23
C LYS A 135 6.50 11.26 1.02
N TYR A 136 6.48 10.44 2.08
CA TYR A 136 5.82 9.14 2.06
C TYR A 136 4.30 9.34 1.96
N ASN A 137 3.72 8.96 0.82
CA ASN A 137 2.27 8.99 0.58
C ASN A 137 1.66 7.59 0.84
N SER A 138 0.41 7.55 1.25
CA SER A 138 -0.42 6.34 1.44
C SER A 138 -0.35 5.38 0.25
N THR A 139 -0.23 5.90 -0.97
CA THR A 139 -0.11 5.10 -2.20
C THR A 139 1.16 4.22 -2.22
N PHE A 140 2.23 4.62 -1.54
CA PHE A 140 3.47 3.84 -1.47
C PHE A 140 3.33 2.55 -0.66
N LEU A 141 2.28 2.37 0.15
CA LEU A 141 2.00 1.10 0.84
C LEU A 141 1.81 -0.06 -0.15
N GLY A 142 1.34 0.21 -1.38
CA GLY A 142 1.14 -0.82 -2.40
C GLY A 142 2.42 -1.22 -3.16
N VAL A 143 3.43 -0.33 -3.19
CA VAL A 143 4.62 -0.49 -4.04
C VAL A 143 5.45 -1.74 -3.71
N PRO A 144 5.70 -2.09 -2.43
CA PRO A 144 6.44 -3.30 -2.09
C PRO A 144 5.78 -4.57 -2.63
N PHE A 145 4.44 -4.65 -2.64
CA PHE A 145 3.72 -5.80 -3.16
C PHE A 145 3.85 -5.94 -4.67
N VAL A 146 3.76 -4.83 -5.40
CA VAL A 146 3.93 -4.80 -6.85
C VAL A 146 5.35 -5.22 -7.22
N MET A 147 6.36 -4.70 -6.51
CA MET A 147 7.77 -5.03 -6.74
C MET A 147 8.07 -6.50 -6.43
N LEU A 148 7.55 -7.03 -5.33
CA LEU A 148 7.68 -8.46 -5.00
C LEU A 148 7.03 -9.34 -6.07
N GLY A 149 5.81 -9.03 -6.50
CA GLY A 149 5.10 -9.79 -7.53
C GLY A 149 5.83 -9.79 -8.87
N HIS A 150 6.21 -8.61 -9.36
CA HIS A 150 6.91 -8.48 -10.64
C HIS A 150 8.31 -9.12 -10.61
N GLY A 151 9.09 -8.90 -9.55
CA GLY A 151 10.42 -9.48 -9.41
C GLY A 151 10.42 -11.00 -9.31
N LEU A 152 9.46 -11.58 -8.59
CA LEU A 152 9.33 -13.04 -8.47
C LEU A 152 8.87 -13.67 -9.78
N TYR A 153 7.95 -13.03 -10.50
CA TYR A 153 7.54 -13.48 -11.83
C TYR A 153 8.75 -13.63 -12.77
N GLY A 154 9.61 -12.60 -12.86
CA GLY A 154 10.84 -12.66 -13.66
C GLY A 154 11.80 -13.76 -13.23
N THR A 155 11.96 -13.95 -11.91
CA THR A 155 12.81 -15.02 -11.36
C THR A 155 12.29 -16.41 -11.71
N PHE A 156 10.97 -16.64 -11.63
CA PHE A 156 10.36 -17.92 -11.99
C PHE A 156 10.37 -18.19 -13.49
N GLU A 157 10.18 -17.16 -14.33
CA GLU A 157 10.29 -17.24 -15.78
C GLU A 157 11.71 -17.71 -16.17
N MET A 158 12.75 -17.05 -15.64
CA MET A 158 14.15 -17.43 -15.87
C MET A 158 14.46 -18.85 -15.36
N LEU A 159 13.92 -19.23 -14.19
CA LEU A 159 14.09 -20.58 -13.65
C LEU A 159 13.40 -21.63 -14.52
N SER A 160 12.23 -21.31 -15.07
CA SER A 160 11.49 -22.16 -15.99
C SER A 160 12.27 -22.37 -17.29
N SER A 161 12.80 -21.30 -17.88
CA SER A 161 13.66 -21.39 -19.06
C SER A 161 14.95 -22.18 -18.76
N TRP A 162 15.56 -21.97 -17.58
CA TRP A 162 16.72 -22.75 -17.14
C TRP A 162 16.44 -24.24 -17.07
N ARG A 163 15.25 -24.64 -16.62
CA ARG A 163 14.84 -26.04 -16.57
C ARG A 163 14.63 -26.67 -17.96
N LYS A 164 14.37 -25.88 -19.00
CA LYS A 164 14.25 -26.36 -20.39
C LYS A 164 15.61 -26.57 -21.07
N THR A 165 16.67 -25.93 -20.58
CA THR A 165 18.03 -26.11 -21.12
C THR A 165 18.57 -27.51 -20.88
N ARG A 166 19.41 -28.02 -21.79
CA ARG A 166 20.03 -29.33 -21.62
C ARG A 166 21.06 -29.31 -20.49
N GLU A 167 21.15 -30.39 -19.73
CA GLU A 167 22.02 -30.45 -18.54
C GLU A 167 23.49 -30.73 -18.85
N ASP A 168 23.78 -31.26 -20.03
CA ASP A 168 25.11 -31.57 -20.56
C ASP A 168 25.86 -30.32 -21.05
N GLN A 169 25.16 -29.21 -21.27
CA GLN A 169 25.74 -27.96 -21.74
C GLN A 169 26.48 -27.20 -20.63
N HIS A 170 27.54 -26.50 -21.02
CA HIS A 170 28.30 -25.66 -20.10
C HIS A 170 27.41 -24.55 -19.51
N VAL A 171 27.63 -24.19 -18.23
CA VAL A 171 26.81 -23.20 -17.49
C VAL A 171 26.66 -21.90 -18.29
N LYS A 172 27.75 -21.42 -18.92
CA LYS A 172 27.76 -20.22 -19.76
C LYS A 172 26.74 -20.27 -20.91
N GLU A 173 26.66 -21.41 -21.61
CA GLU A 173 25.76 -21.59 -22.76
C GLU A 173 24.31 -21.67 -22.29
N ARG A 174 24.06 -22.37 -21.18
CA ARG A 174 22.74 -22.44 -20.55
C ARG A 174 22.26 -21.07 -20.11
N THR A 175 23.14 -20.28 -19.47
CA THR A 175 22.81 -18.91 -19.06
C THR A 175 22.48 -18.06 -20.28
N ALA A 176 23.30 -18.10 -21.34
CA ALA A 176 23.02 -17.36 -22.57
C ALA A 176 21.65 -17.72 -23.19
N ALA A 177 21.30 -19.01 -23.22
CA ALA A 177 20.00 -19.47 -23.72
C ALA A 177 18.82 -18.93 -22.88
N VAL A 178 18.93 -18.96 -21.55
CA VAL A 178 17.89 -18.41 -20.65
C VAL A 178 17.72 -16.91 -20.82
N TYR A 179 18.83 -16.17 -20.92
CA TYR A 179 18.78 -14.73 -21.17
C TYR A 179 18.16 -14.42 -22.54
N ALA A 180 18.50 -15.18 -23.58
CA ALA A 180 17.92 -14.99 -24.90
C ALA A 180 16.40 -15.20 -24.93
N ASP A 181 15.88 -16.14 -24.12
CA ASP A 181 14.47 -16.51 -24.07
C ASP A 181 13.63 -15.55 -23.19
N SER A 182 14.12 -15.17 -22.00
CA SER A 182 13.30 -14.46 -21.00
C SER A 182 13.59 -12.96 -20.86
N MET A 183 14.77 -12.47 -21.26
CA MET A 183 15.22 -11.11 -20.95
C MET A 183 14.46 -10.03 -21.74
N LEU A 184 14.05 -10.32 -22.98
CA LEU A 184 13.33 -9.36 -23.83
C LEU A 184 11.96 -9.02 -23.23
N SER A 185 11.18 -10.04 -22.87
CA SER A 185 9.87 -9.87 -22.23
C SER A 185 9.99 -9.14 -20.89
N PHE A 186 10.97 -9.53 -20.06
CA PHE A 186 11.19 -8.90 -18.77
C PHE A 186 11.57 -7.42 -18.89
N SER A 187 12.46 -7.08 -19.84
CA SER A 187 12.88 -5.71 -20.11
C SER A 187 11.73 -4.85 -20.63
N LEU A 188 10.87 -5.41 -21.49
CA LEU A 188 9.68 -4.72 -22.00
C LEU A 188 8.71 -4.39 -20.85
N THR A 189 8.40 -5.35 -19.99
CA THR A 189 7.52 -5.13 -18.84
C THR A 189 8.12 -4.11 -17.87
N THR A 190 9.44 -4.17 -17.62
CA THR A 190 10.15 -3.20 -16.78
C THR A 190 10.09 -1.79 -17.37
N ALA A 191 10.32 -1.64 -18.67
CA ALA A 191 10.21 -0.36 -19.37
C ALA A 191 8.79 0.20 -19.31
N MET A 192 7.78 -0.65 -19.47
CA MET A 192 6.38 -0.25 -19.33
C MET A 192 6.08 0.24 -17.92
N TYR A 193 6.61 -0.42 -16.88
CA TYR A 193 6.49 0.06 -15.51
C TYR A 193 7.18 1.39 -15.27
N LEU A 194 8.37 1.61 -15.84
CA LEU A 194 9.06 2.90 -15.76
C LEU A 194 8.25 4.02 -16.43
N VAL A 195 7.60 3.76 -17.57
CA VAL A 195 6.75 4.77 -18.24
C VAL A 195 5.45 5.02 -17.48
N THR A 196 4.91 4.00 -16.81
CA THR A 196 3.62 4.10 -16.11
C THR A 196 3.77 4.73 -14.72
N PHE A 197 4.88 4.46 -14.03
CA PHE A 197 5.10 4.88 -12.64
C PHE A 197 6.24 5.90 -12.45
N GLY A 198 7.11 6.10 -13.44
CA GLY A 198 8.16 7.12 -13.43
C GLY A 198 7.67 8.46 -13.94
#